data_AF-A0A2N0YZX5-F1
#
_entry.id   AF-A0A2N0YZX5-F1
#
_cell.length_a   1.000
_cell.length_b   1.000
_cell.length_c   1.000
_cell.angle_alpha   90.00
_cell.angle_beta   90.00
_cell.angle_gamma   90.00
#
_symmetry.space_group_name_H-M   'P 1'
#
loop_
_entity.id
_entity.type
_entity.pdbx_description
1 polymer ?
#
loop_
_entity_poly.entity_id
_entity_poly.type
_entity_poly.pdbx_seq_one_letter_code
_entity_poly.pdbx_strand_id
1 'polypeptide(L)'
;MSKVYTDYTNMTAITIPDKFIDVKTGEVQPITAKMKEQIEYHTHNQTLLHLLLSALNSYLHPKVAHEEMKEILAELSEIKEMMIQNYCSSFNPSIKSPIKYNQKTVSAELNMKDVEDILEVFGG
;
A
#
# COMPACT_ATOMS: atom_id res chain seq x y z
N MET A 1 -2.36 17.20 25.38
CA MET A 1 -1.56 16.70 26.51
C MET A 1 -0.65 15.61 25.98
N SER A 2 0.64 15.64 26.28
CA SER A 2 1.57 14.57 25.87
C SER A 2 1.20 13.25 26.52
N LYS A 3 1.14 12.16 25.73
CA LYS A 3 0.91 10.80 26.23
C LYS A 3 2.23 10.04 26.30
N VAL A 4 2.41 9.26 27.37
CA VAL A 4 3.58 8.37 27.56
C VAL A 4 3.16 6.95 27.18
N TYR A 5 3.94 6.33 26.32
CA TYR A 5 3.77 4.96 25.85
C TYR A 5 4.97 4.14 26.32
N THR A 6 4.72 3.06 27.04
CA THR A 6 5.77 2.24 27.66
C THR A 6 5.66 0.80 27.19
N ASP A 7 6.73 0.31 26.58
CA ASP A 7 6.98 -1.10 26.34
C ASP A 7 7.79 -1.65 27.52
N TYR A 8 7.12 -2.43 28.37
CA TYR A 8 7.71 -2.99 29.59
C TYR A 8 8.70 -4.13 29.32
N THR A 9 8.60 -4.81 28.17
CA THR A 9 9.50 -5.93 27.83
C THR A 9 10.85 -5.43 27.37
N ASN A 10 10.86 -4.38 26.55
CA ASN A 10 12.11 -3.77 26.07
C ASN A 10 12.55 -2.56 26.90
N MET A 11 11.88 -2.31 28.04
CA MET A 11 12.10 -1.14 28.92
C MET A 11 12.17 0.18 28.13
N THR A 12 11.36 0.30 27.06
CA THR A 12 11.38 1.45 26.16
C THR A 12 10.17 2.32 26.46
N ALA A 13 10.39 3.58 26.83
CA ALA A 13 9.32 4.54 27.06
C ALA A 13 9.47 5.72 26.10
N ILE A 14 8.39 6.09 25.42
CA ILE A 14 8.35 7.27 24.54
C ILE A 14 7.23 8.21 24.99
N THR A 15 7.53 9.51 24.95
CA THR A 15 6.53 10.54 25.19
C THR A 15 6.24 11.24 23.88
N ILE A 16 4.97 11.30 23.51
CA ILE A 16 4.55 11.84 22.23
C ILE A 16 3.75 13.14 22.44
N PRO A 17 4.21 14.28 21.90
CA PRO A 17 3.50 15.56 21.98
C PRO A 17 2.24 15.58 21.10
N ASP A 18 1.40 16.61 21.17
CA ASP A 18 0.25 16.72 20.25
C ASP A 18 0.65 17.17 18.84
N LYS A 19 1.83 17.78 18.71
CA LYS A 19 2.38 18.34 17.47
C LYS A 19 3.86 17.98 17.37
N PHE A 20 4.33 17.75 16.16
CA PHE A 20 5.74 17.51 15.86
C PHE A 20 6.22 18.52 14.81
N ILE A 21 7.54 18.70 14.72
CA ILE A 21 8.16 19.53 13.70
C ILE A 21 8.65 18.58 12.61
N ASP A 22 8.21 18.81 11.37
CA ASP A 22 8.84 18.17 10.22
C ASP A 22 10.20 18.82 9.99
N VAL A 23 11.27 18.05 10.23
CA VAL A 23 12.65 18.54 10.14
C VAL A 23 13.02 18.97 8.71
N LYS A 24 12.32 18.47 7.68
CA LYS A 24 12.59 18.83 6.28
C LYS A 24 11.98 20.17 5.88
N THR A 25 10.77 20.45 6.35
CA THR A 25 10.01 21.65 5.99
C THR A 25 10.08 22.75 7.05
N GLY A 26 10.42 22.39 8.29
CA GLY A 26 10.37 23.28 9.46
C GLY A 26 8.95 23.52 9.97
N GLU A 27 7.92 22.90 9.38
CA GLU A 27 6.54 23.13 9.74
C GLU A 27 6.11 22.31 10.96
N VAL A 28 5.26 22.91 11.79
CA VAL A 28 4.65 22.21 12.93
C VAL A 28 3.39 21.51 12.46
N GLN A 29 3.42 20.18 12.48
CA GLN A 29 2.29 19.34 12.09
C GLN A 29 1.61 18.68 13.29
N PRO A 30 0.27 18.58 13.31
CA PRO A 30 -0.43 17.85 14.35
C PRO A 30 -0.22 16.34 14.17
N ILE A 31 -0.18 15.60 15.28
CA ILE A 31 -0.12 14.14 15.20
C ILE A 31 -1.47 13.60 14.73
N THR A 32 -1.42 12.84 13.64
CA THR A 32 -2.59 12.20 13.05
C THR A 32 -3.12 11.07 13.93
N ALA A 33 -4.43 10.79 13.84
CA ALA A 33 -5.06 9.68 14.56
C ALA A 33 -4.41 8.33 14.21
N LYS A 34 -4.07 8.12 12.94
CA LYS A 34 -3.39 6.92 12.45
C LYS A 34 -2.04 6.68 13.12
N MET A 35 -1.22 7.73 13.33
CA MET A 35 0.05 7.60 14.06
C MET A 35 -0.20 7.16 15.50
N LYS A 36 -1.18 7.76 16.18
CA LYS A 36 -1.52 7.39 17.57
C LYS A 36 -1.92 5.92 17.66
N GLU A 37 -2.79 5.46 16.78
CA GLU A 37 -3.24 4.06 16.72
C GLU A 37 -2.08 3.08 16.52
N GLN A 38 -1.16 3.39 15.59
CA GLN A 38 0.03 2.55 15.36
C GLN A 38 0.93 2.48 16.59
N ILE A 39 1.17 3.60 17.25
CA ILE A 39 1.97 3.64 18.47
C ILE A 39 1.29 2.83 19.58
N GLU A 40 -0.02 2.98 19.74
CA GLU A 40 -0.81 2.25 20.74
C GLU A 40 -0.79 0.74 20.49
N TYR A 41 -0.93 0.32 19.23
CA TYR A 41 -0.78 -1.08 18.79
C TYR A 41 0.60 -1.65 19.12
N HIS A 42 1.67 -0.95 18.76
CA HIS A 42 3.04 -1.41 19.01
C HIS A 42 3.43 -1.37 20.49
N THR A 43 2.82 -0.48 21.28
CA THR A 43 2.95 -0.46 22.74
C THR A 43 2.29 -1.70 23.36
N HIS A 44 1.07 -2.02 22.93
CA HIS A 44 0.34 -3.19 23.41
C HIS A 44 1.06 -4.50 23.07
N ASN A 45 1.61 -4.57 21.85
CA ASN A 45 2.30 -5.75 21.35
C ASN A 45 3.79 -5.81 21.72
N GLN A 46 4.29 -4.88 22.54
CA GLN A 46 5.70 -4.87 23.00
C GLN A 46 6.71 -4.86 21.84
N THR A 47 6.36 -4.14 20.76
CA THR A 47 7.17 -3.98 19.54
C THR A 47 7.47 -2.51 19.28
N LEU A 48 7.46 -1.68 20.33
CA LEU A 48 7.63 -0.24 20.22
C LEU A 48 9.03 0.13 19.72
N LEU A 49 10.05 -0.59 20.19
CA LEU A 49 11.42 -0.45 19.71
C LEU A 49 11.54 -0.76 18.22
N HIS A 50 10.86 -1.81 17.75
CA HIS A 50 10.84 -2.17 16.34
C HIS A 50 10.22 -1.06 15.49
N LEU A 51 9.05 -0.52 15.90
CA LEU A 51 8.42 0.61 15.22
C LEU A 51 9.39 1.81 15.11
N LEU A 52 10.05 2.18 16.21
CA LEU A 52 10.99 3.30 16.24
C LEU A 52 12.17 3.07 15.28
N LEU A 53 12.82 1.91 15.36
CA LEU A 53 13.98 1.60 14.53
C LEU A 53 13.59 1.52 13.04
N SER A 54 12.45 0.91 12.71
CA SER A 54 11.94 0.87 11.34
C SER A 54 11.62 2.26 10.81
N ALA A 55 10.98 3.11 11.62
CA ALA A 55 10.64 4.49 11.24
C ALA A 55 11.90 5.33 11.02
N LEU A 56 12.88 5.24 11.93
CA LEU A 56 14.15 5.94 11.82
C LEU A 56 14.94 5.47 10.59
N ASN A 57 15.01 4.16 10.40
CA ASN A 57 15.66 3.58 9.23
C ASN A 57 15.01 4.05 7.92
N SER A 58 13.67 4.08 7.86
CA SER A 58 12.94 4.59 6.69
C SER A 58 13.14 6.09 6.47
N TYR A 59 13.36 6.86 7.54
CA TYR A 59 13.60 8.29 7.45
C TYR A 59 15.02 8.61 6.94
N LEU A 60 16.03 7.89 7.45
CA LEU A 60 17.43 8.06 7.08
C LEU A 60 17.78 7.42 5.74
N HIS A 61 17.14 6.29 5.43
CA HIS A 61 17.29 5.54 4.19
C HIS A 61 15.93 5.48 3.48
N PRO A 62 15.50 6.57 2.84
CA PRO A 62 14.30 6.53 2.03
C PRO A 62 14.53 5.47 0.94
N LYS A 63 13.86 4.32 1.08
CA LYS A 63 13.84 3.34 0.01
C LYS A 63 13.34 4.05 -1.23
N VAL A 64 14.08 3.97 -2.34
CA VAL A 64 13.65 4.43 -3.66
C VAL A 64 12.57 3.46 -4.17
N ALA A 65 11.51 3.27 -3.39
CA ALA A 65 10.53 2.20 -3.56
C ALA A 65 9.53 2.51 -4.68
N HIS A 66 9.60 3.69 -5.29
CA HIS A 66 8.60 4.11 -6.27
C HIS A 66 8.98 3.85 -7.72
N GLU A 67 10.21 3.47 -8.02
CA GLU A 67 10.62 3.24 -9.42
C GLU A 67 10.64 1.74 -9.73
N GLU A 68 11.39 0.95 -8.94
CA GLU A 68 11.46 -0.51 -9.10
C GLU A 68 10.11 -1.19 -8.88
N MET A 69 9.31 -0.74 -7.90
CA MET A 69 7.98 -1.31 -7.66
C MET A 69 6.97 -0.93 -8.76
N LYS A 70 7.15 0.21 -9.44
CA LYS A 70 6.34 0.57 -10.60
C LYS A 70 6.68 -0.29 -11.81
N GLU A 71 7.97 -0.57 -12.02
CA GLU A 71 8.44 -1.45 -13.08
C GLU A 71 7.89 -2.87 -12.89
N ILE A 72 8.01 -3.43 -11.67
CA ILE A 72 7.44 -4.73 -11.34
C ILE A 72 5.90 -4.75 -11.51
N LEU A 73 5.19 -3.71 -11.07
CA LEU A 73 3.74 -3.62 -11.25
C LEU A 73 3.34 -3.47 -12.72
N ALA A 74 4.15 -2.78 -13.52
CA ALA A 74 3.95 -2.67 -14.96
C ALA A 74 4.16 -4.03 -15.64
N GLU A 75 5.24 -4.74 -15.33
CA GLU A 75 5.50 -6.10 -15.83
C GLU A 75 4.39 -7.08 -15.44
N LEU A 76 3.92 -7.04 -14.19
CA LEU A 76 2.79 -7.87 -13.74
C LEU A 76 1.48 -7.53 -14.47
N SER A 77 1.28 -6.25 -14.81
CA SER A 77 0.12 -5.82 -15.61
C SER A 77 0.21 -6.31 -17.07
N GLU A 78 1.40 -6.32 -17.65
CA GLU A 78 1.65 -6.85 -18.99
C GLU A 78 1.42 -8.38 -19.03
N ILE A 79 1.91 -9.11 -18.02
CA ILE A 79 1.65 -10.55 -17.88
C ILE A 79 0.15 -10.83 -17.79
N LYS A 80 -0.60 -10.02 -17.02
CA LYS A 80 -2.06 -10.13 -16.93
C LYS A 80 -2.71 -9.96 -18.30
N GLU A 81 -2.32 -8.95 -19.09
CA GLU A 81 -2.85 -8.74 -20.43
C GLU A 81 -2.55 -9.91 -21.37
N MET A 82 -1.33 -10.45 -21.34
CA MET A 82 -0.95 -11.63 -22.13
C MET A 82 -1.74 -12.88 -21.74
N MET A 83 -2.01 -13.08 -20.44
CA MET A 83 -2.83 -14.20 -19.97
C MET A 83 -4.28 -14.09 -20.43
N ILE A 84 -4.87 -12.89 -20.40
CA ILE A 84 -6.24 -12.64 -20.86
C ILE A 84 -6.35 -12.84 -22.38
N GLN A 85 -5.38 -12.35 -23.15
CA GLN A 85 -5.35 -12.53 -24.60
C GLN A 85 -5.22 -14.02 -24.99
N ASN A 86 -4.42 -14.80 -24.26
CA ASN A 86 -4.29 -16.23 -24.51
C ASN A 86 -5.50 -17.05 -24.02
N TYR A 87 -6.23 -16.60 -22.99
CA TYR A 87 -7.49 -17.23 -22.57
C TYR A 87 -8.63 -16.97 -23.56
N CYS A 88 -8.65 -15.80 -24.21
CA CYS A 88 -9.67 -15.46 -25.22
C CYS A 88 -9.44 -16.11 -26.60
N SER A 89 -8.26 -16.66 -26.86
CA SER A 89 -7.93 -17.32 -28.14
C SER A 89 -8.50 -18.74 -28.29
N SER A 90 -9.14 -19.30 -27.25
CA SER A 90 -9.74 -20.65 -27.29
C SER A 90 -11.24 -20.67 -27.65
N PHE A 91 -11.90 -19.53 -27.93
CA PHE A 91 -13.29 -19.52 -28.38
C PHE A 91 -13.44 -18.95 -29.79
N ASN A 92 -13.43 -19.88 -30.75
CA ASN A 92 -13.93 -19.80 -32.13
C ASN A 92 -13.32 -18.78 -33.12
N PRO A 93 -12.74 -19.26 -34.25
CA PRO A 93 -12.35 -18.42 -35.37
C PRO A 93 -13.54 -18.23 -36.31
N SER A 94 -14.33 -17.19 -36.11
CA SER A 94 -15.15 -16.65 -37.19
C SER A 94 -15.68 -15.27 -36.81
N ILE A 95 -15.20 -14.23 -37.49
CA ILE A 95 -16.04 -13.37 -38.33
C ILE A 95 -15.13 -12.26 -38.88
N LYS A 96 -15.11 -12.20 -40.21
CA LYS A 96 -14.50 -11.15 -41.03
C LYS A 96 -15.23 -9.82 -40.79
N SER A 97 -14.49 -8.71 -40.64
CA SER A 97 -14.67 -7.41 -41.35
C SER A 97 -14.05 -6.22 -40.58
N PRO A 98 -13.70 -5.11 -41.26
CA PRO A 98 -12.56 -4.26 -40.90
C PRO A 98 -12.92 -2.97 -40.13
N ILE A 99 -11.95 -2.51 -39.33
CA ILE A 99 -11.57 -1.14 -38.95
C ILE A 99 -12.70 -0.17 -38.54
N LYS A 100 -12.62 0.35 -37.29
CA LYS A 100 -12.81 1.78 -36.97
C LYS A 100 -12.36 2.08 -35.54
N TYR A 101 -11.32 2.91 -35.41
CA TYR A 101 -11.00 3.62 -34.18
C TYR A 101 -12.19 4.50 -33.79
N ASN A 102 -12.68 4.39 -32.56
CA ASN A 102 -13.38 5.47 -31.88
C ASN A 102 -13.36 5.24 -30.37
N GLN A 103 -12.74 6.20 -29.68
CA GLN A 103 -12.77 6.38 -28.24
C GLN A 103 -14.21 6.29 -27.72
N LYS A 104 -14.43 5.45 -26.70
CA LYS A 104 -15.53 5.64 -25.77
C LYS A 104 -15.11 5.20 -24.38
N THR A 105 -14.98 6.20 -23.53
CA THR A 105 -14.99 6.13 -22.07
C THR A 105 -16.06 5.17 -21.58
N VAL A 106 -15.67 4.12 -20.86
CA VAL A 106 -16.54 3.41 -19.94
C VAL A 106 -15.76 3.28 -18.65
N SER A 107 -16.15 4.07 -17.65
CA SER A 107 -15.77 3.85 -16.26
C SER A 107 -16.26 2.46 -15.87
N ALA A 108 -15.38 1.47 -15.92
CA ALA A 108 -15.64 0.19 -15.30
C ALA A 108 -15.48 0.40 -13.79
N GLU A 109 -16.60 0.71 -13.15
CA GLU A 109 -16.77 0.68 -11.71
C GLU A 109 -16.34 -0.71 -11.24
N LEU A 110 -15.19 -0.78 -10.56
CA LEU A 110 -14.60 -2.04 -10.11
C LEU A 110 -15.57 -2.66 -9.10
N ASN A 111 -16.19 -3.77 -9.50
CA ASN A 111 -17.16 -4.48 -8.70
C ASN A 111 -16.41 -5.20 -7.57
N MET A 112 -16.63 -4.80 -6.32
CA MET A 112 -15.99 -5.36 -5.12
C MET A 112 -16.15 -6.89 -5.02
N LYS A 113 -17.18 -7.44 -5.68
CA LYS A 113 -17.43 -8.88 -5.74
C LYS A 113 -16.35 -9.64 -6.52
N ASP A 114 -15.82 -9.03 -7.59
CA ASP A 114 -14.74 -9.63 -8.38
C ASP A 114 -13.42 -9.68 -7.58
N VAL A 115 -13.24 -8.76 -6.62
CA VAL A 115 -12.07 -8.75 -5.73
C VAL A 115 -12.15 -9.86 -4.67
N GLU A 116 -13.36 -10.11 -4.15
CA GLU A 116 -13.60 -11.14 -3.14
C GLU A 116 -13.40 -12.55 -3.71
N ASP A 117 -13.92 -12.80 -4.92
CA ASP A 117 -13.76 -14.08 -5.62
C ASP A 117 -12.28 -14.37 -5.95
N ILE A 118 -11.48 -13.34 -6.27
CA ILE A 118 -10.04 -13.51 -6.52
C ILE A 118 -9.30 -13.86 -5.22
N LEU A 119 -9.63 -13.21 -4.10
CA LEU A 119 -8.96 -13.46 -2.82
C LEU A 119 -9.26 -14.87 -2.27
N GLU A 120 -10.45 -15.41 -2.54
CA GLU A 120 -10.81 -16.77 -2.13
C GLU A 120 -9.97 -17.85 -2.85
N VAL A 121 -9.63 -17.62 -4.13
CA VAL A 121 -8.80 -18.54 -4.92
C VAL A 121 -7.34 -18.59 -4.44
N PHE A 122 -6.84 -17.51 -3.83
CA PHE A 122 -5.49 -17.46 -3.24
C PHE A 122 -5.45 -17.81 -1.74
N GLY A 123 -6.61 -17.88 -1.08
CA GLY A 123 -6.75 -18.16 0.35
C GLY A 123 -6.95 -19.64 0.72
N GLY A 124 -6.79 -20.56 -0.26
CA GLY A 124 -6.79 -22.00 -0.05
C GLY A 124 -5.46 -22.56 0.42
#